data_AF-A0A2E2MIR0-F1
#
_entry.id   AF-A0A2E2MIR0-F1
#
_cell.length_a   1.000
_cell.length_b   1.000
_cell.length_c   1.000
_cell.angle_alpha   90.00
_cell.angle_beta   90.00
_cell.angle_gamma   90.00
#
_symmetry.space_group_name_H-M   'P 1'
#
loop_
_entity.id
_entity.type
_entity.pdbx_description
1 polymer ?
#
loop_
_entity_poly.entity_id
_entity_poly.type
_entity_poly.pdbx_seq_one_letter_code
_entity_poly.pdbx_strand_id
1 'polypeptide(L)'
;MAWGSALIVACAPAIVIFLFRADLLWLEYQPATVGEIYAPPPNIGPRIIGFNNDGGRLTVRTEPHTDCGGWRITGPDGIVRQITGRYPVLSLVQGRHQYRVAPTGCTDATDAAEQTFDIAYAPAASAAEVMFSHDIINLYRSPMPVAPRTGHALTRWVPPLTDYPADEVQRARRLLDDMGLRPEMSSLEKMRAVTAGLLKRAKPGLPPPRLDDMSPMQVIEAALSSGVPVFCRQRALMKAFLLNVAGVPTRLVWSGRTFDDVILSSHAFTESYVVEQGRWAYSDLSHRIAYMAAADGRVLSALDVLTLLARVRDVPDTLDWSGFIPTPNTTSKIPNRNIIRSMAGVLNENAMLQYWGAHDRFTQQINPGPLKTIEYRLRRYLFEPTLYIGPERGYTLHWMRGLSVLTAFAAVVAAGIAVVRRRWRKR
;
A
#
# COMPACT_ATOMS: atom_id res chain seq x y z
N MET A 1 19.47 13.52 48.48
CA MET A 1 20.03 13.46 47.10
C MET A 1 19.79 12.12 46.39
N ALA A 2 19.31 11.05 47.06
CA ALA A 2 19.23 9.70 46.47
C ALA A 2 18.08 9.44 45.48
N TRP A 3 16.99 10.21 45.51
CA TRP A 3 15.80 9.94 44.68
C TRP A 3 15.92 10.38 43.22
N GLY A 4 16.79 11.36 42.91
CA GLY A 4 16.97 11.86 41.53
C GLY A 4 17.80 10.93 40.63
N SER A 5 18.72 10.15 41.21
CA SER A 5 19.56 9.19 40.50
C SER A 5 18.82 7.90 40.16
N ALA A 6 17.85 7.47 40.98
CA ALA A 6 17.08 6.25 40.74
C ALA A 6 16.20 6.32 39.48
N LEU A 7 15.62 7.48 39.17
CA LEU A 7 14.73 7.64 38.00
C LEU A 7 15.50 7.63 36.66
N ILE A 8 16.70 8.23 36.64
CA ILE A 8 17.59 8.24 35.47
C ILE A 8 18.10 6.82 35.18
N VAL A 9 18.45 6.07 36.23
CA VAL A 9 18.88 4.67 36.11
C VAL A 9 17.74 3.75 35.67
N ALA A 10 16.49 4.01 36.09
CA ALA A 10 15.34 3.20 35.67
C ALA A 10 14.92 3.42 34.21
N CYS A 11 15.20 4.60 33.64
CA CYS A 11 14.78 4.93 32.26
C CYS A 11 15.90 4.71 31.23
N ALA A 12 17.16 4.65 31.65
CA ALA A 12 18.29 4.34 30.79
C ALA A 12 18.13 3.00 30.04
N PRO A 13 17.62 1.90 30.64
CA PRO A 13 17.37 0.65 29.93
C PRO A 13 16.32 0.80 28.82
N ALA A 14 15.23 1.55 29.04
CA ALA A 14 14.22 1.77 28.01
C ALA A 14 14.77 2.59 26.84
N ILE A 15 15.56 3.63 27.13
CA ILE A 15 16.25 4.44 26.11
C ILE A 15 17.36 3.62 25.42
N VAL A 16 18.08 2.75 26.14
CA VAL A 16 19.15 1.90 25.60
C VAL A 16 18.58 0.77 24.75
N ILE A 17 17.48 0.13 25.18
CA ILE A 17 16.75 -0.84 24.36
C ILE A 17 16.20 -0.14 23.10
N PHE A 18 15.66 1.07 23.24
CA PHE A 18 15.19 1.88 22.11
C PHE A 18 16.32 2.30 21.14
N LEU A 19 17.49 2.72 21.64
CA LEU A 19 18.59 3.23 20.81
C LEU A 19 19.50 2.13 20.25
N PHE A 20 19.75 1.07 21.02
CA PHE A 20 20.75 0.04 20.73
C PHE A 20 20.14 -1.33 20.42
N ARG A 21 18.87 -1.58 20.76
CA ARG A 21 18.15 -2.81 20.40
C ARG A 21 17.04 -2.58 19.37
N ALA A 22 17.31 -1.73 18.37
CA ALA A 22 16.46 -1.61 17.19
C ALA A 22 16.33 -2.95 16.42
N ASP A 23 17.21 -3.92 16.70
CA ASP A 23 17.15 -5.32 16.27
C ASP A 23 15.95 -6.11 16.89
N LEU A 24 15.45 -5.70 18.06
CA LEU A 24 14.23 -6.25 18.64
C LEU A 24 12.95 -5.63 18.05
N LEU A 25 13.05 -4.45 17.43
CA LEU A 25 11.93 -3.77 16.77
C LEU A 25 11.53 -4.42 15.43
N TRP A 26 12.32 -5.37 14.90
CA TRP A 26 12.00 -6.13 13.68
C TRP A 26 10.84 -7.12 13.86
N LEU A 27 10.48 -7.41 15.11
CA LEU A 27 9.36 -8.29 15.44
C LEU A 27 8.02 -7.54 15.53
N GLU A 28 8.02 -6.21 15.38
CA GLU A 28 6.82 -5.40 15.58
C GLU A 28 6.07 -5.15 14.26
N TYR A 29 5.38 -6.16 13.81
CA TYR A 29 4.40 -6.02 12.74
C TYR A 29 3.12 -5.39 13.28
N GLN A 30 2.29 -4.74 12.44
CA GLN A 30 0.89 -4.44 12.75
C GLN A 30 0.02 -5.27 11.82
N PRO A 31 -0.89 -6.13 12.34
CA PRO A 31 -1.80 -6.87 11.48
C PRO A 31 -2.71 -5.82 10.87
N ALA A 32 -2.75 -5.78 9.55
CA ALA A 32 -3.57 -4.81 8.85
C ALA A 32 -4.63 -5.55 8.07
N THR A 33 -5.83 -4.99 8.09
CA THR A 33 -6.91 -5.46 7.23
C THR A 33 -6.61 -5.09 5.78
N VAL A 34 -7.22 -5.81 4.84
CA VAL A 34 -7.18 -5.46 3.42
C VAL A 34 -7.66 -4.02 3.21
N GLY A 35 -8.69 -3.61 3.95
CA GLY A 35 -9.21 -2.25 3.93
C GLY A 35 -8.20 -1.21 4.37
N GLU A 36 -7.30 -1.48 5.31
CA GLU A 36 -6.28 -0.51 5.73
C GLU A 36 -5.15 -0.36 4.70
N ILE A 37 -4.73 -1.47 4.07
CA ILE A 37 -3.61 -1.47 3.11
C ILE A 37 -4.02 -0.98 1.72
N TYR A 38 -5.24 -1.33 1.30
CA TYR A 38 -5.72 -1.14 -0.07
C TYR A 38 -6.93 -0.23 -0.17
N ALA A 39 -7.40 0.40 0.91
CA ALA A 39 -8.35 1.50 0.78
C ALA A 39 -7.74 2.61 -0.08
N PRO A 40 -8.57 3.26 -0.93
CA PRO A 40 -8.15 4.43 -1.66
C PRO A 40 -7.62 5.50 -0.69
N PRO A 41 -6.49 6.14 -1.01
CA PRO A 41 -5.99 7.27 -0.25
C PRO A 41 -7.00 8.43 -0.19
N PRO A 42 -6.84 9.36 0.75
CA PRO A 42 -7.60 10.61 0.74
C PRO A 42 -7.33 11.31 -0.60
N ASN A 43 -8.39 11.80 -1.25
CA ASN A 43 -8.34 12.56 -2.50
C ASN A 43 -8.12 11.74 -3.79
N ILE A 44 -8.22 10.41 -3.77
CA ILE A 44 -8.14 9.62 -5.01
C ILE A 44 -9.51 9.06 -5.38
N GLY A 45 -10.14 9.76 -6.34
CA GLY A 45 -11.37 9.35 -7.02
C GLY A 45 -12.59 9.21 -6.11
N PRO A 46 -13.77 8.98 -6.70
CA PRO A 46 -14.98 8.68 -5.95
C PRO A 46 -14.88 7.28 -5.32
N ARG A 47 -15.23 7.17 -4.03
CA ARG A 47 -15.35 5.92 -3.26
C ARG A 47 -16.69 5.86 -2.55
N ILE A 48 -17.11 4.68 -2.14
CA ILE A 48 -18.27 4.48 -1.27
C ILE A 48 -17.82 4.47 0.18
N ILE A 49 -18.29 5.42 0.97
CA ILE A 49 -17.98 5.58 2.41
C ILE A 49 -19.04 4.96 3.32
N GLY A 50 -20.17 4.54 2.77
CA GLY A 50 -21.20 3.87 3.54
C GLY A 50 -22.50 3.75 2.79
N PHE A 51 -23.45 3.11 3.47
CA PHE A 51 -24.79 2.89 2.98
C PHE A 51 -25.78 3.31 4.07
N ASN A 52 -26.92 3.86 3.67
CA ASN A 52 -28.07 4.00 4.55
C ASN A 52 -29.22 3.18 3.95
N ASN A 53 -29.71 2.19 4.70
CA ASN A 53 -30.85 1.38 4.30
C ASN A 53 -32.10 1.80 5.07
N ASP A 54 -33.16 2.12 4.33
CA ASP A 54 -34.46 2.52 4.86
C ASP A 54 -35.56 1.73 4.14
N GLY A 55 -35.77 0.48 4.58
CA GLY A 55 -36.89 -0.36 4.14
C GLY A 55 -36.96 -0.58 2.62
N GLY A 56 -35.90 -1.13 2.03
CA GLY A 56 -35.80 -1.35 0.58
C GLY A 56 -35.35 -0.13 -0.21
N ARG A 57 -34.97 0.96 0.46
CA ARG A 57 -34.27 2.09 -0.15
C ARG A 57 -32.83 2.15 0.32
N LEU A 58 -31.88 2.04 -0.60
CA LEU A 58 -30.45 2.08 -0.31
C LEU A 58 -29.84 3.38 -0.80
N THR A 59 -29.48 4.26 0.11
CA THR A 59 -28.67 5.44 -0.20
C THR A 59 -27.19 5.05 -0.23
N VAL A 60 -26.51 5.27 -1.37
CA VAL A 60 -25.08 4.99 -1.51
C VAL A 60 -24.29 6.27 -1.25
N ARG A 61 -23.57 6.34 -0.12
CA ARG A 61 -22.80 7.54 0.24
C ARG A 61 -21.42 7.49 -0.39
N THR A 62 -21.06 8.53 -1.14
CA THR A 62 -19.78 8.62 -1.86
C THR A 62 -18.91 9.80 -1.42
N GLU A 63 -17.59 9.70 -1.61
CA GLU A 63 -16.62 10.80 -1.43
C GLU A 63 -15.51 10.79 -2.50
N PRO A 64 -15.01 11.95 -3.01
CA PRO A 64 -15.60 13.26 -2.79
C PRO A 64 -17.01 13.28 -3.35
N HIS A 65 -17.83 14.18 -2.80
CA HIS A 65 -19.18 14.33 -3.31
C HIS A 65 -19.10 14.91 -4.70
N THR A 66 -19.83 14.32 -5.63
CA THR A 66 -20.04 14.94 -6.93
C THR A 66 -20.96 16.14 -6.72
N ASP A 67 -20.56 17.32 -7.20
CA ASP A 67 -21.38 18.53 -7.16
C ASP A 67 -22.46 18.47 -8.27
N CYS A 68 -23.26 17.41 -8.24
CA CYS A 68 -24.34 17.16 -9.18
C CYS A 68 -25.69 17.45 -8.52
N GLY A 69 -26.61 18.06 -9.29
CA GLY A 69 -27.96 18.39 -8.81
C GLY A 69 -28.86 17.17 -8.56
N GLY A 70 -28.52 15.99 -9.08
CA GLY A 70 -29.29 14.77 -8.87
C GLY A 70 -28.71 13.53 -9.53
N TRP A 71 -29.53 12.49 -9.63
CA TRP A 71 -29.17 11.16 -10.09
C TRP A 71 -30.28 10.54 -10.93
N ARG A 72 -29.91 9.99 -12.07
CA ARG A 72 -30.75 9.13 -12.92
C ARG A 72 -30.44 7.67 -12.60
N ILE A 73 -31.44 6.94 -12.12
CA ILE A 73 -31.30 5.56 -11.66
C ILE A 73 -32.19 4.67 -12.50
N THR A 74 -31.60 3.70 -13.19
CA THR A 74 -32.34 2.66 -13.92
C THR A 74 -32.36 1.40 -13.09
N GLY A 75 -33.54 1.00 -12.64
CA GLY A 75 -33.75 -0.21 -11.86
C GLY A 75 -33.75 -1.49 -12.71
N PRO A 76 -33.93 -2.65 -12.06
CA PRO A 76 -34.00 -3.95 -12.72
C PRO A 76 -35.24 -4.10 -13.62
N ASP A 77 -36.29 -3.36 -13.29
CA ASP A 77 -37.54 -3.19 -14.07
C ASP A 77 -37.34 -2.37 -15.35
N GLY A 78 -36.15 -1.81 -15.57
CA GLY A 78 -35.86 -0.89 -16.67
C GLY A 78 -36.44 0.51 -16.46
N ILE A 79 -37.15 0.76 -15.35
CA ILE A 79 -37.74 2.05 -15.06
C ILE A 79 -36.64 3.02 -14.65
N VAL A 80 -36.60 4.15 -15.34
CA VAL A 80 -35.69 5.26 -15.04
C VAL A 80 -36.34 6.19 -14.04
N ARG A 81 -35.68 6.40 -12.91
CA ARG A 81 -36.10 7.33 -11.84
C ARG A 81 -35.10 8.48 -11.77
N GLN A 82 -35.60 9.70 -11.64
CA GLN A 82 -34.80 10.89 -11.38
C GLN A 82 -34.91 11.21 -9.90
N ILE A 83 -33.76 11.35 -9.23
CA ILE A 83 -33.69 11.64 -7.80
C ILE A 83 -32.86 12.90 -7.61
N THR A 84 -33.46 13.92 -7.00
CA THR A 84 -32.74 15.11 -6.56
C THR A 84 -32.03 14.83 -5.25
N GLY A 85 -30.78 15.29 -5.12
CA GLY A 85 -30.05 15.20 -3.86
C GLY A 85 -28.61 14.74 -4.02
N ARG A 86 -27.89 14.78 -2.89
CA ARG A 86 -26.44 14.57 -2.84
C ARG A 86 -25.99 13.16 -3.20
N TYR A 87 -26.83 12.15 -2.97
CA TYR A 87 -26.47 10.74 -3.13
C TYR A 87 -27.54 9.99 -3.94
N PRO A 88 -27.15 8.98 -4.72
CA PRO A 88 -28.12 8.12 -5.37
C PRO A 88 -28.85 7.26 -4.34
N VAL A 89 -30.16 7.07 -4.56
CA VAL A 89 -31.02 6.25 -3.71
C VAL A 89 -31.64 5.13 -4.54
N LEU A 90 -31.16 3.91 -4.35
CA LEU A 90 -31.62 2.73 -5.08
C LEU A 90 -32.91 2.20 -4.43
N SER A 91 -33.98 1.99 -5.19
CA SER A 91 -35.12 1.20 -4.72
C SER A 91 -34.84 -0.27 -4.98
N LEU A 92 -34.51 -1.00 -3.93
CA LEU A 92 -34.09 -2.39 -3.99
C LEU A 92 -35.27 -3.31 -4.31
N VAL A 93 -35.02 -4.26 -5.21
CA VAL A 93 -35.94 -5.35 -5.55
C VAL A 93 -35.37 -6.64 -4.95
N GLN A 94 -36.24 -7.48 -4.36
CA GLN A 94 -35.83 -8.75 -3.78
C GLN A 94 -35.10 -9.63 -4.81
N GLY A 95 -34.02 -10.29 -4.39
CA GLY A 95 -33.12 -11.05 -5.27
C GLY A 95 -31.88 -10.26 -5.70
N ARG A 96 -31.10 -10.81 -6.63
CA ARG A 96 -29.86 -10.21 -7.16
C ARG A 96 -30.13 -9.48 -8.47
N HIS A 97 -29.81 -8.19 -8.50
CA HIS A 97 -30.09 -7.34 -9.65
C HIS A 97 -29.01 -6.29 -9.91
N GLN A 98 -29.00 -5.77 -11.15
CA GLN A 98 -28.13 -4.66 -11.54
C GLN A 98 -28.89 -3.33 -11.51
N TYR A 99 -28.21 -2.29 -11.01
CA TYR A 99 -28.71 -0.92 -10.94
C TYR A 99 -27.74 -0.01 -11.68
N ARG A 100 -28.23 0.76 -12.65
CA ARG A 100 -27.43 1.75 -13.38
C ARG A 100 -27.70 3.13 -12.83
N VAL A 101 -26.65 3.87 -12.49
CA VAL A 101 -26.72 5.16 -11.81
C VAL A 101 -25.87 6.14 -12.59
N ALA A 102 -26.49 7.18 -13.14
CA ALA A 102 -25.79 8.27 -13.81
C ALA A 102 -26.08 9.57 -13.06
N PRO A 103 -25.08 10.34 -12.62
CA PRO A 103 -25.35 11.63 -12.01
C PRO A 103 -25.86 12.62 -13.07
N THR A 104 -26.65 13.59 -12.64
CA THR A 104 -27.29 14.58 -13.51
C THR A 104 -27.08 15.98 -12.99
N GLY A 105 -26.93 16.96 -13.89
CA GLY A 105 -26.72 18.35 -13.50
C GLY A 105 -25.38 18.58 -12.81
N CYS A 106 -24.33 17.87 -13.25
CA CYS A 106 -22.96 18.07 -12.79
C CYS A 106 -22.35 19.27 -13.52
N THR A 107 -21.52 20.04 -12.82
CA THR A 107 -20.71 21.12 -13.44
C THR A 107 -19.55 20.56 -14.27
N ASP A 108 -19.00 19.41 -13.87
CA ASP A 108 -17.91 18.72 -14.59
C ASP A 108 -18.39 17.48 -15.34
N ALA A 109 -18.06 17.41 -16.64
CA ALA A 109 -18.47 16.32 -17.52
C ALA A 109 -17.79 14.98 -17.18
N THR A 110 -16.62 14.99 -16.54
CA THR A 110 -15.90 13.78 -16.11
C THR A 110 -16.61 13.02 -15.01
N ASP A 111 -17.45 13.69 -14.23
CA ASP A 111 -18.22 13.08 -13.14
C ASP A 111 -19.52 12.43 -13.65
N ALA A 112 -19.88 12.64 -14.92
CA ALA A 112 -21.17 12.21 -15.50
C ALA A 112 -21.24 10.74 -15.93
N ALA A 113 -20.20 9.94 -15.69
CA ALA A 113 -20.16 8.55 -16.14
C ALA A 113 -21.24 7.68 -15.46
N GLU A 114 -21.98 6.91 -16.26
CA GLU A 114 -22.93 5.92 -15.74
C GLU A 114 -22.19 4.78 -15.04
N GLN A 115 -22.70 4.41 -13.87
CA GLN A 115 -22.08 3.45 -12.98
C GLN A 115 -23.04 2.28 -12.71
N THR A 116 -22.53 1.05 -12.68
CA THR A 116 -23.36 -0.16 -12.50
C THR A 116 -23.04 -0.87 -11.18
N PHE A 117 -24.06 -1.01 -10.34
CA PHE A 117 -24.03 -1.78 -9.09
C PHE A 117 -24.71 -3.12 -9.29
N ASP A 118 -24.18 -4.20 -8.71
CA ASP A 118 -24.80 -5.53 -8.66
C ASP A 118 -25.07 -5.86 -7.19
N ILE A 119 -26.35 -5.91 -6.81
CA ILE A 119 -26.79 -5.97 -5.42
C ILE A 119 -27.81 -7.10 -5.28
N ALA A 120 -27.62 -7.97 -4.29
CA ALA A 120 -28.69 -8.84 -3.81
C ALA A 120 -29.35 -8.28 -2.56
N TYR A 121 -30.68 -8.28 -2.54
CA TYR A 121 -31.49 -7.78 -1.45
C TYR A 121 -32.47 -8.86 -0.98
N ALA A 122 -32.56 -9.06 0.34
CA ALA A 122 -33.61 -9.83 0.98
C ALA A 122 -34.19 -9.00 2.14
N PRO A 123 -35.47 -8.58 2.08
CA PRO A 123 -36.08 -7.82 3.16
C PRO A 123 -36.20 -8.69 4.42
N ALA A 124 -36.06 -8.10 5.59
CA ALA A 124 -36.15 -8.79 6.89
C ALA A 124 -37.44 -9.62 7.00
N ALA A 125 -38.56 -9.06 6.52
CA ALA A 125 -39.88 -9.71 6.53
C ALA A 125 -39.97 -10.99 5.66
N SER A 126 -39.04 -11.19 4.73
CA SER A 126 -39.02 -12.37 3.84
C SER A 126 -38.12 -13.51 4.34
N ALA A 127 -37.31 -13.27 5.37
CA ALA A 127 -36.53 -14.32 5.99
C ALA A 127 -37.48 -15.19 6.80
N ALA A 128 -37.94 -16.29 6.21
CA ALA A 128 -38.75 -17.29 6.89
C ALA A 128 -38.03 -17.73 8.17
N GLU A 129 -38.58 -17.30 9.31
CA GLU A 129 -38.26 -17.73 10.67
C GLU A 129 -36.74 -17.81 11.00
N VAL A 130 -36.28 -16.82 11.77
CA VAL A 130 -35.19 -16.91 12.80
C VAL A 130 -33.80 -16.36 12.45
N MET A 131 -33.35 -16.21 11.19
CA MET A 131 -31.91 -15.92 11.01
C MET A 131 -31.46 -14.45 11.08
N PHE A 132 -32.27 -13.47 10.64
CA PHE A 132 -31.85 -12.06 10.62
C PHE A 132 -32.98 -11.10 11.01
N SER A 133 -32.71 -10.21 11.96
CA SER A 133 -33.64 -9.16 12.40
C SER A 133 -33.62 -7.90 11.52
N HIS A 134 -32.88 -7.92 10.41
CA HIS A 134 -32.64 -6.80 9.54
C HIS A 134 -32.57 -7.23 8.08
N ASP A 135 -32.78 -6.28 7.17
CA ASP A 135 -32.61 -6.44 5.74
C ASP A 135 -31.19 -6.91 5.40
N ILE A 136 -31.08 -7.91 4.52
CA ILE A 136 -29.80 -8.40 4.01
C ILE A 136 -29.52 -7.73 2.68
N ILE A 137 -28.39 -7.03 2.58
CA ILE A 137 -27.92 -6.38 1.36
C ILE A 137 -26.50 -6.85 1.07
N ASN A 138 -26.32 -7.54 -0.05
CA ASN A 138 -25.03 -8.01 -0.52
C ASN A 138 -24.62 -7.24 -1.78
N LEU A 139 -23.54 -6.48 -1.71
CA LEU A 139 -22.95 -5.80 -2.87
C LEU A 139 -21.94 -6.73 -3.55
N TYR A 140 -22.31 -7.29 -4.71
CA TYR A 140 -21.47 -8.20 -5.48
C TYR A 140 -20.50 -7.45 -6.41
N ARG A 141 -20.96 -6.34 -7.00
CA ARG A 141 -20.13 -5.50 -7.87
C ARG A 141 -20.42 -4.04 -7.57
N SER A 142 -19.35 -3.28 -7.45
CA SER A 142 -19.41 -1.83 -7.34
C SER A 142 -18.48 -1.22 -8.39
N PRO A 143 -18.88 -0.10 -9.01
CA PRO A 143 -18.03 0.67 -9.92
C PRO A 143 -16.96 1.47 -9.14
N MET A 144 -17.16 1.64 -7.83
CA MET A 144 -16.28 2.37 -6.92
C MET A 144 -15.76 1.45 -5.81
N PRO A 145 -14.55 1.69 -5.27
CA PRO A 145 -14.07 1.01 -4.08
C PRO A 145 -14.96 1.32 -2.87
N VAL A 146 -15.26 0.30 -2.05
CA VAL A 146 -15.96 0.46 -0.77
C VAL A 146 -14.93 0.59 0.35
N ALA A 147 -14.90 1.75 0.99
CA ALA A 147 -13.97 2.04 2.07
C ALA A 147 -14.64 3.00 3.06
N PRO A 148 -15.17 2.50 4.21
CA PRO A 148 -15.87 3.33 5.19
C PRO A 148 -14.94 4.32 5.91
N ARG A 149 -13.64 4.13 5.75
CA ARG A 149 -12.59 5.04 6.20
C ARG A 149 -11.72 5.38 5.00
N THR A 150 -11.22 6.60 4.96
CA THR A 150 -10.11 6.97 4.09
C THR A 150 -8.95 6.03 4.34
N GLY A 151 -8.37 5.49 3.27
CA GLY A 151 -7.09 4.84 3.37
C GLY A 151 -6.04 5.82 3.89
N HIS A 152 -4.89 5.28 4.27
CA HIS A 152 -3.77 6.16 4.60
C HIS A 152 -3.33 6.95 3.38
N ALA A 153 -2.89 8.19 3.60
CA ALA A 153 -2.24 8.97 2.55
C ALA A 153 -1.10 8.18 1.92
N LEU A 154 -0.90 8.34 0.62
CA LEU A 154 0.20 7.67 -0.10
C LEU A 154 1.56 7.93 0.54
N THR A 155 1.73 9.10 1.16
CA THR A 155 2.94 9.50 1.91
C THR A 155 3.23 8.64 3.14
N ARG A 156 2.29 7.82 3.63
CA ARG A 156 2.57 6.79 4.64
C ARG A 156 3.33 5.61 4.04
N TRP A 157 3.08 5.33 2.77
CA TRP A 157 3.58 4.16 2.05
C TRP A 157 4.81 4.45 1.19
N VAL A 158 4.98 5.73 0.85
CA VAL A 158 5.97 6.18 -0.13
C VAL A 158 6.86 7.23 0.52
N PRO A 159 8.20 7.02 0.53
CA PRO A 159 9.14 8.01 1.04
C PRO A 159 8.99 9.33 0.28
N PRO A 160 8.84 10.48 0.96
CA PRO A 160 8.82 11.76 0.28
C PRO A 160 10.19 12.03 -0.35
N LEU A 161 10.21 12.62 -1.56
CA LEU A 161 11.46 12.84 -2.29
C LEU A 161 12.45 13.77 -1.56
N THR A 162 11.95 14.61 -0.66
CA THR A 162 12.75 15.48 0.22
C THR A 162 13.63 14.74 1.22
N ASP A 163 13.40 13.43 1.36
CA ASP A 163 14.23 12.61 2.22
C ASP A 163 15.55 12.25 1.53
N TYR A 164 15.57 12.18 0.19
CA TYR A 164 16.78 11.87 -0.58
C TYR A 164 17.64 13.12 -0.84
N PRO A 165 18.97 12.96 -1.03
CA PRO A 165 19.82 14.04 -1.50
C PRO A 165 19.29 14.62 -2.83
N ALA A 166 19.22 15.95 -2.93
CA ALA A 166 18.64 16.62 -4.10
C ALA A 166 19.41 16.31 -5.40
N ASP A 167 20.73 16.14 -5.32
CA ASP A 167 21.57 15.77 -6.45
C ASP A 167 21.28 14.34 -6.95
N GLU A 168 20.95 13.40 -6.05
CA GLU A 168 20.54 12.04 -6.41
C GLU A 168 19.18 12.03 -7.11
N VAL A 169 18.22 12.81 -6.61
CA VAL A 169 16.92 12.99 -7.28
C VAL A 169 17.11 13.59 -8.68
N GLN A 170 18.00 14.57 -8.83
CA GLN A 170 18.29 15.16 -10.14
C GLN A 170 18.98 14.18 -11.10
N ARG A 171 19.90 13.34 -10.59
CA ARG A 171 20.51 12.25 -11.38
C ARG A 171 19.47 11.22 -11.82
N ALA A 172 18.56 10.84 -10.93
CA ALA A 172 17.46 9.95 -11.25
C ALA A 172 16.55 10.54 -12.35
N ARG A 173 16.23 11.84 -12.31
CA ARG A 173 15.46 12.51 -13.38
C ARG A 173 16.13 12.38 -14.74
N ARG A 174 17.43 12.69 -14.83
CA ARG A 174 18.20 12.52 -16.08
C ARG A 174 18.18 11.08 -16.59
N LEU A 175 18.35 10.10 -15.69
CA LEU A 175 18.27 8.69 -16.06
C LEU A 175 16.87 8.30 -16.57
N LEU A 176 15.80 8.86 -16.02
CA LEU A 176 14.44 8.64 -16.51
C LEU A 176 14.23 9.25 -17.89
N ASP A 177 14.78 10.44 -18.14
CA ASP A 177 14.77 11.07 -19.47
C ASP A 177 15.50 10.18 -20.49
N ASP A 178 16.65 9.61 -20.13
CA ASP A 178 17.40 8.63 -20.95
C ASP A 178 16.64 7.30 -21.16
N MET A 179 15.71 6.98 -20.27
CA MET A 179 14.77 5.86 -20.43
C MET A 179 13.54 6.22 -21.28
N GLY A 180 13.45 7.47 -21.76
CA GLY A 180 12.37 7.96 -22.60
C GLY A 180 11.08 8.26 -21.84
N LEU A 181 11.16 8.47 -20.51
CA LEU A 181 9.99 8.87 -19.74
C LEU A 181 9.61 10.31 -20.05
N ARG A 182 8.29 10.55 -20.13
CA ARG A 182 7.71 11.87 -20.34
C ARG A 182 6.69 12.17 -19.25
N PRO A 183 6.52 13.44 -18.82
CA PRO A 183 5.60 13.78 -17.73
C PRO A 183 4.16 13.30 -17.94
N GLU A 184 3.67 13.37 -19.17
CA GLU A 184 2.30 13.04 -19.59
C GLU A 184 2.01 11.53 -19.70
N MET A 185 3.04 10.68 -19.61
CA MET A 185 2.84 9.23 -19.62
C MET A 185 1.99 8.81 -18.42
N SER A 186 1.07 7.89 -18.67
CA SER A 186 0.29 7.22 -17.62
C SER A 186 1.19 6.46 -16.64
N SER A 187 0.65 6.12 -15.46
CA SER A 187 1.37 5.33 -14.46
C SER A 187 1.89 4.02 -15.05
N LEU A 188 1.06 3.32 -15.84
CA LEU A 188 1.42 2.04 -16.45
C LEU A 188 2.52 2.17 -17.50
N GLU A 189 2.49 3.24 -18.31
CA GLU A 189 3.55 3.50 -19.29
C GLU A 189 4.88 3.80 -18.60
N LYS A 190 4.88 4.62 -17.53
CA LYS A 190 6.07 4.88 -16.71
C LYS A 190 6.60 3.61 -16.06
N MET A 191 5.72 2.78 -15.49
CA MET A 191 6.07 1.46 -14.94
C MET A 191 6.74 0.54 -15.96
N ARG A 192 6.22 0.48 -17.20
CA ARG A 192 6.84 -0.29 -18.28
C ARG A 192 8.21 0.27 -18.66
N ALA A 193 8.32 1.58 -18.88
CA ALA A 193 9.56 2.23 -19.29
C ALA A 193 10.69 2.03 -18.27
N VAL A 194 10.43 2.26 -16.98
CA VAL A 194 11.41 2.02 -15.91
C VAL A 194 11.80 0.55 -15.84
N THR A 195 10.82 -0.37 -15.92
CA THR A 195 11.11 -1.81 -15.89
C THR A 195 11.98 -2.22 -17.08
N ALA A 196 11.66 -1.77 -18.29
CA ALA A 196 12.45 -2.02 -19.49
C ALA A 196 13.88 -1.48 -19.35
N GLY A 197 14.00 -0.23 -18.90
CA GLY A 197 15.25 0.48 -18.74
C GLY A 197 16.19 -0.20 -17.75
N LEU A 198 15.64 -0.68 -16.62
CA LEU A 198 16.40 -1.44 -15.62
C LEU A 198 16.74 -2.86 -16.09
N LEU A 199 15.80 -3.59 -16.71
CA LEU A 199 16.06 -4.96 -17.19
C LEU A 199 17.16 -5.04 -18.25
N LYS A 200 17.26 -4.02 -19.10
CA LYS A 200 18.31 -3.94 -20.13
C LYS A 200 19.72 -3.85 -19.54
N ARG A 201 19.86 -3.34 -18.30
CA ARG A 201 21.15 -2.90 -17.75
C ARG A 201 21.54 -3.62 -16.45
N ALA A 202 20.60 -3.97 -15.59
CA ALA A 202 20.86 -4.56 -14.27
C ALA A 202 21.00 -6.10 -14.33
N LYS A 203 22.13 -6.61 -13.83
CA LYS A 203 22.42 -8.06 -13.79
C LYS A 203 21.90 -8.69 -12.48
N PRO A 204 21.24 -9.87 -12.54
CA PRO A 204 20.89 -10.60 -11.32
C PRO A 204 22.14 -11.27 -10.72
N GLY A 205 22.18 -11.39 -9.39
CA GLY A 205 23.19 -12.18 -8.67
C GLY A 205 23.45 -11.68 -7.25
N LEU A 206 24.42 -12.28 -6.55
CA LEU A 206 24.78 -11.95 -5.17
C LEU A 206 25.44 -10.57 -5.09
N PRO A 207 24.80 -9.56 -4.47
CA PRO A 207 25.41 -8.25 -4.28
C PRO A 207 26.54 -8.32 -3.24
N PRO A 208 27.61 -7.51 -3.38
CA PRO A 208 28.55 -7.28 -2.28
C PRO A 208 27.85 -6.63 -1.07
N PRO A 209 28.27 -6.93 0.18
CA PRO A 209 27.60 -6.45 1.40
C PRO A 209 27.41 -4.93 1.47
N ARG A 210 28.39 -4.15 0.96
CA ARG A 210 28.35 -2.68 0.95
C ARG A 210 27.13 -2.05 0.26
N LEU A 211 26.42 -2.79 -0.61
CA LEU A 211 25.22 -2.28 -1.27
C LEU A 211 24.06 -2.05 -0.30
N ASP A 212 24.07 -2.71 0.87
CA ASP A 212 23.04 -2.51 1.88
C ASP A 212 23.17 -1.15 2.59
N ASP A 213 24.34 -0.52 2.53
CA ASP A 213 24.63 0.80 3.12
C ASP A 213 24.53 1.95 2.09
N MET A 214 24.31 1.63 0.82
CA MET A 214 24.26 2.60 -0.27
C MET A 214 22.86 3.20 -0.45
N SER A 215 22.80 4.46 -0.87
CA SER A 215 21.56 5.11 -1.31
C SER A 215 20.95 4.42 -2.54
N PRO A 216 19.65 4.58 -2.80
CA PRO A 216 19.04 3.98 -3.98
C PRO A 216 19.72 4.41 -5.29
N MET A 217 20.13 5.68 -5.40
CA MET A 217 20.83 6.16 -6.59
C MET A 217 22.23 5.55 -6.71
N GLN A 218 22.96 5.40 -5.60
CA GLN A 218 24.25 4.70 -5.58
C GLN A 218 24.12 3.22 -5.97
N VAL A 219 23.07 2.54 -5.51
CA VAL A 219 22.74 1.16 -5.92
C VAL A 219 22.48 1.09 -7.42
N ILE A 220 21.74 2.06 -7.99
CA ILE A 220 21.51 2.15 -9.43
C ILE A 220 22.82 2.33 -10.18
N GLU A 221 23.68 3.26 -9.77
CA GLU A 221 24.97 3.51 -10.43
C GLU A 221 25.89 2.29 -10.38
N ALA A 222 25.97 1.63 -9.22
CA ALA A 222 26.73 0.39 -9.08
C ALA A 222 26.20 -0.73 -9.99
N ALA A 223 24.88 -0.88 -10.06
CA ALA A 223 24.24 -1.92 -10.88
C ALA A 223 24.37 -1.65 -12.39
N LEU A 224 24.15 -0.39 -12.82
CA LEU A 224 24.07 -0.04 -14.24
C LEU A 224 25.43 0.31 -14.86
N SER A 225 26.27 1.05 -14.15
CA SER A 225 27.57 1.52 -14.67
C SER A 225 28.68 0.50 -14.44
N SER A 226 28.71 -0.10 -13.25
CA SER A 226 29.75 -1.05 -12.86
C SER A 226 29.35 -2.51 -13.05
N GLY A 227 28.10 -2.77 -13.49
CA GLY A 227 27.58 -4.11 -13.73
C GLY A 227 27.52 -4.99 -12.48
N VAL A 228 27.46 -4.38 -11.29
CA VAL A 228 27.42 -5.11 -10.02
C VAL A 228 26.10 -5.91 -9.95
N PRO A 229 26.16 -7.22 -9.67
CA PRO A 229 24.95 -8.03 -9.56
C PRO A 229 24.10 -7.61 -8.35
N VAL A 230 22.79 -7.76 -8.49
CA VAL A 230 21.81 -7.37 -7.47
C VAL A 230 20.76 -8.46 -7.21
N PHE A 231 20.37 -8.60 -5.94
CA PHE A 231 19.26 -9.45 -5.50
C PHE A 231 17.91 -8.75 -5.65
N CYS A 232 16.82 -9.49 -5.37
CA CYS A 232 15.45 -9.01 -5.46
C CYS A 232 15.22 -7.73 -4.66
N ARG A 233 15.82 -7.60 -3.46
CA ARG A 233 15.73 -6.40 -2.62
C ARG A 233 16.26 -5.16 -3.32
N GLN A 234 17.50 -5.19 -3.82
CA GLN A 234 18.09 -4.04 -4.52
C GLN A 234 17.33 -3.76 -5.83
N ARG A 235 16.88 -4.80 -6.54
CA ARG A 235 16.05 -4.64 -7.75
C ARG A 235 14.73 -3.93 -7.48
N ALA A 236 14.03 -4.32 -6.43
CA ALA A 236 12.81 -3.67 -5.99
C ALA A 236 13.10 -2.22 -5.57
N LEU A 237 14.16 -1.99 -4.80
CA LEU A 237 14.58 -0.65 -4.34
C LEU A 237 14.83 0.31 -5.50
N MET A 238 15.66 -0.08 -6.46
CA MET A 238 15.96 0.75 -7.65
C MET A 238 14.68 1.14 -8.39
N LYS A 239 13.78 0.16 -8.58
CA LYS A 239 12.50 0.39 -9.27
C LYS A 239 11.59 1.34 -8.48
N ALA A 240 11.47 1.15 -7.17
CA ALA A 240 10.64 2.00 -6.31
C ALA A 240 11.14 3.45 -6.34
N PHE A 241 12.43 3.67 -6.17
CA PHE A 241 13.02 5.00 -6.19
C PHE A 241 12.78 5.72 -7.53
N LEU A 242 13.08 5.06 -8.65
CA LEU A 242 12.88 5.64 -9.97
C LEU A 242 11.41 5.96 -10.27
N LEU A 243 10.48 5.07 -9.90
CA LEU A 243 9.05 5.33 -10.09
C LEU A 243 8.54 6.48 -9.21
N ASN A 244 9.00 6.58 -7.98
CA ASN A 244 8.68 7.70 -7.10
C ASN A 244 9.18 9.03 -7.68
N VAL A 245 10.40 9.07 -8.23
CA VAL A 245 10.94 10.26 -8.93
C VAL A 245 10.13 10.59 -10.18
N ALA A 246 9.61 9.58 -10.89
CA ALA A 246 8.72 9.72 -12.05
C ALA A 246 7.27 10.12 -11.69
N GLY A 247 6.97 10.32 -10.40
CA GLY A 247 5.64 10.69 -9.91
C GLY A 247 4.65 9.53 -9.85
N VAL A 248 5.12 8.29 -9.89
CA VAL A 248 4.30 7.08 -9.65
C VAL A 248 4.56 6.62 -8.21
N PRO A 249 3.59 6.78 -7.29
CA PRO A 249 3.75 6.37 -5.90
C PRO A 249 4.02 4.86 -5.82
N THR A 250 5.21 4.46 -5.38
CA THR A 250 5.66 3.07 -5.34
C THR A 250 6.23 2.73 -3.97
N ARG A 251 5.72 1.63 -3.40
CA ARG A 251 6.17 1.06 -2.13
C ARG A 251 6.87 -0.27 -2.33
N LEU A 252 7.68 -0.64 -1.35
CA LEU A 252 8.34 -1.94 -1.31
C LEU A 252 7.53 -2.92 -0.51
N VAL A 253 7.47 -4.14 -1.03
CA VAL A 253 6.76 -5.24 -0.40
C VAL A 253 7.73 -6.41 -0.31
N TRP A 254 7.85 -6.96 0.88
CA TRP A 254 8.57 -8.19 1.12
C TRP A 254 7.57 -9.31 1.35
N SER A 255 7.67 -10.37 0.58
CA SER A 255 7.01 -11.64 0.86
C SER A 255 8.00 -12.52 1.58
N GLY A 256 7.67 -12.93 2.79
CA GLY A 256 8.44 -13.98 3.40
C GLY A 256 7.98 -14.36 4.79
N ARG A 257 8.54 -15.45 5.27
CA ARG A 257 8.24 -16.01 6.59
C ARG A 257 9.44 -16.84 7.02
N THR A 258 9.79 -16.73 8.29
CA THR A 258 10.77 -17.60 8.94
C THR A 258 10.06 -18.38 10.03
N PHE A 259 10.31 -19.69 10.12
CA PHE A 259 9.83 -20.56 11.19
C PHE A 259 11.02 -21.42 11.65
N ASP A 260 11.36 -21.38 12.94
CA ASP A 260 12.52 -22.07 13.51
C ASP A 260 13.82 -21.85 12.70
N ASP A 261 14.13 -20.59 12.40
CA ASP A 261 15.27 -20.16 11.56
C ASP A 261 15.25 -20.65 10.10
N VAL A 262 14.21 -21.37 9.68
CA VAL A 262 14.00 -21.78 8.30
C VAL A 262 13.20 -20.72 7.54
N ILE A 263 13.80 -20.21 6.46
CA ILE A 263 13.12 -19.28 5.55
C ILE A 263 12.14 -20.08 4.67
N LEU A 264 10.84 -19.92 4.94
CA LEU A 264 9.75 -20.58 4.20
C LEU A 264 9.41 -19.84 2.88
N SER A 265 9.67 -18.54 2.85
CA SER A 265 9.62 -17.68 1.67
C SER A 265 10.46 -16.43 1.95
N SER A 266 11.12 -15.87 0.94
CA SER A 266 11.80 -14.58 1.04
C SER A 266 11.97 -13.98 -0.35
N HIS A 267 11.27 -12.87 -0.60
CA HIS A 267 11.34 -12.16 -1.86
C HIS A 267 10.91 -10.71 -1.70
N ALA A 268 11.58 -9.81 -2.40
CA ALA A 268 11.23 -8.39 -2.39
C ALA A 268 10.82 -7.93 -3.79
N PHE A 269 9.75 -7.15 -3.85
CA PHE A 269 9.18 -6.60 -5.06
C PHE A 269 8.52 -5.24 -4.77
N THR A 270 7.85 -4.67 -5.78
CA THR A 270 7.24 -3.34 -5.67
C THR A 270 5.74 -3.38 -5.92
N GLU A 271 4.99 -2.55 -5.21
CA GLU A 271 3.64 -2.16 -5.60
C GLU A 271 3.63 -0.70 -5.99
N SER A 272 3.07 -0.39 -7.17
CA SER A 272 2.96 0.98 -7.67
C SER A 272 1.50 1.37 -7.79
N TYR A 273 1.16 2.57 -7.31
CA TYR A 273 -0.20 3.07 -7.33
C TYR A 273 -0.53 3.65 -8.70
N VAL A 274 -1.46 3.01 -9.40
CA VAL A 274 -1.97 3.41 -10.70
C VAL A 274 -3.11 4.39 -10.47
N VAL A 275 -2.80 5.68 -10.54
CA VAL A 275 -3.76 6.75 -10.21
C VAL A 275 -5.01 6.70 -11.09
N GLU A 276 -4.86 6.33 -12.35
CA GLU A 276 -5.93 6.19 -13.33
C GLU A 276 -6.94 5.09 -12.96
N GLN A 277 -6.52 4.11 -12.15
CA GLN A 277 -7.38 3.03 -11.68
C GLN A 277 -7.69 3.12 -10.18
N GLY A 278 -7.06 4.03 -9.44
CA GLY A 278 -7.15 4.12 -7.98
C GLY A 278 -6.66 2.86 -7.25
N ARG A 279 -5.68 2.13 -7.81
CA ARG A 279 -5.27 0.79 -7.32
C ARG A 279 -3.77 0.61 -7.24
N TRP A 280 -3.33 -0.18 -6.26
CA TRP A 280 -1.96 -0.71 -6.23
C TRP A 280 -1.80 -1.84 -7.25
N ALA A 281 -0.72 -1.77 -8.02
CA ALA A 281 -0.32 -2.77 -9.00
C ALA A 281 0.94 -3.50 -8.53
N TYR A 282 0.86 -4.82 -8.38
CA TYR A 282 1.99 -5.71 -8.20
C TYR A 282 2.95 -5.58 -9.37
N SER A 283 4.24 -5.50 -9.08
CA SER A 283 5.28 -5.38 -10.07
C SER A 283 6.61 -5.94 -9.55
N ASP A 284 7.38 -6.59 -10.41
CA ASP A 284 8.54 -7.36 -9.97
C ASP A 284 9.65 -7.38 -11.00
N LEU A 285 10.71 -6.63 -10.73
CA LEU A 285 11.87 -6.57 -11.61
C LEU A 285 12.65 -7.91 -11.64
N SER A 286 12.57 -8.72 -10.59
CA SER A 286 13.21 -10.03 -10.53
C SER A 286 12.58 -11.02 -11.48
N HIS A 287 11.25 -10.98 -11.59
CA HIS A 287 10.46 -11.79 -12.52
C HIS A 287 10.16 -11.09 -13.86
N ARG A 288 10.78 -9.92 -14.11
CA ARG A 288 10.60 -9.11 -15.33
C ARG A 288 9.17 -8.56 -15.54
N ILE A 289 8.38 -8.48 -14.48
CA ILE A 289 6.98 -8.06 -14.52
C ILE A 289 6.91 -6.54 -14.32
N ALA A 290 6.45 -5.82 -15.34
CA ALA A 290 6.16 -4.39 -15.20
C ALA A 290 4.96 -4.16 -14.29
N TYR A 291 3.85 -4.86 -14.57
CA TYR A 291 2.67 -4.99 -13.71
C TYR A 291 1.86 -6.23 -14.10
N MET A 292 0.86 -6.58 -13.28
CA MET A 292 -0.13 -7.63 -13.59
C MET A 292 -1.54 -7.05 -13.70
N ALA A 293 -2.37 -7.61 -14.59
CA ALA A 293 -3.78 -7.23 -14.71
C ALA A 293 -4.69 -8.45 -14.92
N ALA A 294 -5.95 -8.31 -14.54
CA ALA A 294 -7.03 -9.24 -14.86
C ALA A 294 -7.52 -9.05 -16.31
N ALA A 295 -8.39 -9.97 -16.78
CA ALA A 295 -9.02 -9.92 -18.11
C ALA A 295 -9.74 -8.59 -18.40
N ASP A 296 -10.32 -7.99 -17.36
CA ASP A 296 -11.01 -6.70 -17.43
C ASP A 296 -10.05 -5.49 -17.53
N GLY A 297 -8.72 -5.73 -17.61
CA GLY A 297 -7.68 -4.70 -17.68
C GLY A 297 -7.32 -4.07 -16.33
N ARG A 298 -7.99 -4.47 -15.24
CA ARG A 298 -7.73 -3.95 -13.90
C ARG A 298 -6.42 -4.49 -13.36
N VAL A 299 -5.59 -3.61 -12.79
CA VAL A 299 -4.34 -4.03 -12.16
C VAL A 299 -4.59 -4.85 -10.90
N LEU A 300 -3.73 -5.85 -10.72
CA LEU A 300 -3.72 -6.76 -9.58
C LEU A 300 -2.68 -6.30 -8.57
N SER A 301 -3.09 -6.16 -7.31
CA SER A 301 -2.20 -5.93 -6.17
C SER A 301 -1.42 -7.20 -5.78
N ALA A 302 -0.44 -7.07 -4.89
CA ALA A 302 0.30 -8.21 -4.36
C ALA A 302 -0.62 -9.22 -3.67
N LEU A 303 -1.62 -8.73 -2.92
CA LEU A 303 -2.62 -9.58 -2.30
C LEU A 303 -3.53 -10.28 -3.32
N ASP A 304 -3.95 -9.58 -4.38
CA ASP A 304 -4.72 -10.20 -5.46
C ASP A 304 -3.91 -11.36 -6.07
N VAL A 305 -2.62 -11.14 -6.36
CA VAL A 305 -1.73 -12.14 -6.93
C VAL A 305 -1.50 -13.31 -5.97
N LEU A 306 -1.26 -13.05 -4.68
CA LEU A 306 -1.14 -14.10 -3.66
C LEU A 306 -2.41 -14.95 -3.57
N THR A 307 -3.59 -14.31 -3.57
CA THR A 307 -4.89 -15.00 -3.51
C THR A 307 -5.14 -15.85 -4.74
N LEU A 308 -4.78 -15.34 -5.93
CA LEU A 308 -4.87 -16.09 -7.18
C LEU A 308 -3.94 -17.32 -7.14
N LEU A 309 -2.68 -17.15 -6.75
CA LEU A 309 -1.71 -18.24 -6.68
C LEU A 309 -2.09 -19.31 -5.65
N ALA A 310 -2.66 -18.91 -4.51
CA ALA A 310 -3.18 -19.83 -3.50
C ALA A 310 -4.34 -20.70 -4.03
N ARG A 311 -5.17 -20.16 -4.95
CA ARG A 311 -6.30 -20.89 -5.55
C ARG A 311 -5.89 -21.75 -6.75
N VAL A 312 -4.83 -21.36 -7.47
CA VAL A 312 -4.42 -22.00 -8.72
C VAL A 312 -3.92 -23.44 -8.55
N ARG A 313 -3.60 -23.91 -7.34
CA ARG A 313 -3.30 -25.35 -7.12
C ARG A 313 -4.43 -26.27 -7.62
N ASP A 314 -5.66 -25.76 -7.71
CA ASP A 314 -6.86 -26.52 -8.11
C ASP A 314 -7.60 -25.93 -9.34
N VAL A 315 -7.08 -24.89 -10.01
CA VAL A 315 -7.84 -24.15 -11.04
C VAL A 315 -7.26 -24.36 -12.45
N PRO A 316 -8.10 -24.68 -13.46
CA PRO A 316 -7.67 -24.87 -14.85
C PRO A 316 -7.02 -23.61 -15.46
N ASP A 317 -6.28 -23.81 -16.57
CA ASP A 317 -5.59 -22.78 -17.38
C ASP A 317 -6.48 -21.61 -17.87
N THR A 318 -7.76 -21.58 -17.52
CA THR A 318 -8.80 -20.65 -17.98
C THR A 318 -8.86 -19.33 -17.22
N LEU A 319 -8.12 -19.15 -16.12
CA LEU A 319 -8.03 -17.85 -15.46
C LEU A 319 -7.25 -16.87 -16.35
N ASP A 320 -7.94 -15.95 -17.03
CA ASP A 320 -7.34 -14.92 -17.88
C ASP A 320 -6.90 -13.71 -17.04
N TRP A 321 -5.76 -13.84 -16.36
CA TRP A 321 -4.94 -12.70 -15.95
C TRP A 321 -3.66 -12.67 -16.78
N SER A 322 -2.82 -11.65 -16.62
CA SER A 322 -1.50 -11.65 -17.25
C SER A 322 -0.50 -10.72 -16.60
N GLY A 323 0.75 -11.17 -16.64
CA GLY A 323 1.92 -10.33 -16.44
C GLY A 323 2.32 -9.67 -17.76
N PHE A 324 2.70 -8.41 -17.66
CA PHE A 324 3.19 -7.63 -18.79
C PHE A 324 4.71 -7.49 -18.66
N ILE A 325 5.45 -8.13 -19.57
CA ILE A 325 6.91 -7.95 -19.69
C ILE A 325 7.17 -6.85 -20.71
N PRO A 326 7.94 -5.82 -20.38
CA PRO A 326 8.41 -4.88 -21.37
C PRO A 326 9.46 -5.54 -22.26
N THR A 327 9.28 -5.46 -23.57
CA THR A 327 10.33 -5.70 -24.57
C THR A 327 10.82 -4.34 -25.08
N PRO A 328 11.96 -4.25 -25.78
CA PRO A 328 12.49 -2.97 -26.27
C PRO A 328 11.48 -2.12 -27.05
N ASN A 329 10.53 -2.74 -27.75
CA ASN A 329 9.59 -2.04 -28.63
C ASN A 329 8.11 -2.36 -28.36
N THR A 330 7.79 -3.33 -27.49
CA THR A 330 6.41 -3.78 -27.23
C THR A 330 6.21 -4.21 -25.78
N THR A 331 4.99 -4.56 -25.41
CA THR A 331 4.71 -5.27 -24.16
C THR A 331 4.19 -6.66 -24.50
N SER A 332 4.87 -7.70 -24.01
CA SER A 332 4.43 -9.08 -24.21
C SER A 332 3.60 -9.55 -23.02
N LYS A 333 2.40 -10.06 -23.32
CA LYS A 333 1.55 -10.80 -22.37
C LYS A 333 2.23 -12.15 -22.09
N ILE A 334 2.59 -12.45 -20.84
CA ILE A 334 3.10 -13.78 -20.48
C ILE A 334 1.92 -14.70 -20.15
N PRO A 335 1.91 -15.96 -20.63
CA PRO A 335 0.98 -16.96 -20.14
C PRO A 335 1.11 -17.18 -18.62
N ASN A 336 -0.03 -17.30 -17.95
CA ASN A 336 -0.08 -17.39 -16.49
C ASN A 336 0.72 -18.56 -15.92
N ARG A 337 0.75 -19.71 -16.60
CA ARG A 337 1.53 -20.89 -16.19
C ARG A 337 3.01 -20.59 -15.89
N ASN A 338 3.62 -19.68 -16.67
CA ASN A 338 5.02 -19.31 -16.48
C ASN A 338 5.19 -18.42 -15.24
N ILE A 339 4.23 -17.52 -15.01
CA ILE A 339 4.21 -16.65 -13.84
C ILE A 339 3.98 -17.49 -12.58
N ILE A 340 2.98 -18.40 -12.61
CA ILE A 340 2.67 -19.33 -11.52
C ILE A 340 3.92 -20.11 -11.13
N ARG A 341 4.58 -20.76 -12.11
CA ARG A 341 5.80 -21.53 -11.84
C ARG A 341 6.91 -20.67 -11.26
N SER A 342 7.10 -19.46 -11.80
CA SER A 342 8.15 -18.56 -11.35
C SER A 342 7.87 -17.98 -9.95
N MET A 343 6.61 -17.84 -9.57
CA MET A 343 6.20 -17.16 -8.33
C MET A 343 5.77 -18.11 -7.21
N ALA A 344 5.52 -19.39 -7.51
CA ALA A 344 5.08 -20.38 -6.52
C ALA A 344 6.06 -20.56 -5.35
N GLY A 345 7.36 -20.31 -5.56
CA GLY A 345 8.36 -20.34 -4.49
C GLY A 345 8.34 -19.12 -3.57
N VAL A 346 7.75 -17.99 -4.00
CA VAL A 346 7.83 -16.71 -3.29
C VAL A 346 6.47 -16.21 -2.78
N LEU A 347 5.38 -16.46 -3.51
CA LEU A 347 4.00 -16.15 -3.12
C LEU A 347 3.22 -17.45 -3.01
N ASN A 348 3.30 -18.09 -1.84
CA ASN A 348 2.60 -19.33 -1.51
C ASN A 348 1.78 -19.17 -0.23
N GLU A 349 1.10 -20.22 0.22
CA GLU A 349 0.27 -20.22 1.44
C GLU A 349 1.05 -19.88 2.72
N ASN A 350 2.38 -20.02 2.71
CA ASN A 350 3.25 -19.67 3.83
C ASN A 350 3.80 -18.24 3.73
N ALA A 351 3.54 -17.53 2.64
CA ALA A 351 3.98 -16.16 2.47
C ALA A 351 3.25 -15.21 3.43
N MET A 352 4.01 -14.30 4.04
CA MET A 352 3.46 -13.12 4.67
C MET A 352 3.88 -11.91 3.86
N LEU A 353 2.92 -11.06 3.50
CA LEU A 353 3.20 -9.80 2.83
C LEU A 353 3.50 -8.74 3.88
N GLN A 354 4.71 -8.21 3.86
CA GLN A 354 5.16 -7.10 4.69
C GLN A 354 5.27 -5.85 3.83
N TYR A 355 4.56 -4.80 4.22
CA TYR A 355 4.53 -3.53 3.51
C TYR A 355 5.44 -2.55 4.23
N TRP A 356 6.48 -2.13 3.54
CA TRP A 356 7.45 -1.19 4.07
C TRP A 356 6.94 0.24 3.82
N GLY A 357 6.81 1.00 4.91
CA GLY A 357 6.39 2.39 4.86
C GLY A 357 7.48 3.32 4.32
N ALA A 358 7.14 4.61 4.25
CA ALA A 358 8.01 5.68 3.76
C ALA A 358 9.41 5.74 4.42
N HIS A 359 9.55 5.26 5.65
CA HIS A 359 10.80 5.40 6.41
C HIS A 359 11.36 4.06 6.96
N ASP A 360 10.84 2.92 6.49
CA ASP A 360 11.44 1.61 6.77
C ASP A 360 12.84 1.49 6.10
N ARG A 361 13.71 0.56 6.56
CA ARG A 361 15.16 0.25 6.26
C ARG A 361 16.00 1.21 5.39
N PHE A 362 15.44 1.82 4.37
CA PHE A 362 16.00 2.85 3.49
C PHE A 362 16.46 4.11 4.21
N THR A 363 16.00 4.39 5.43
CA THR A 363 16.59 5.47 6.24
C THR A 363 18.07 5.23 6.58
N GLN A 364 18.56 3.99 6.60
CA GLN A 364 20.00 3.71 6.66
C GLN A 364 20.71 4.11 5.35
N GLN A 365 20.02 3.97 4.23
CA GLN A 365 20.53 4.22 2.88
C GLN A 365 20.39 5.69 2.44
N ILE A 366 19.52 6.45 3.09
CA ILE A 366 19.36 7.89 2.89
C ILE A 366 20.48 8.69 3.59
N ASN A 367 21.25 8.03 4.47
CA ASN A 367 22.30 8.59 5.34
C ASN A 367 21.99 10.02 5.85
N PRO A 368 20.86 10.23 6.54
CA PRO A 368 20.51 11.54 7.05
C PRO A 368 21.54 11.96 8.11
N GLY A 369 21.77 13.27 8.23
CA GLY A 369 22.48 13.82 9.40
C GLY A 369 21.92 13.27 10.72
N PRO A 370 22.71 13.23 11.79
CA PRO A 370 22.40 12.45 13.00
C PRO A 370 21.04 12.82 13.64
N LEU A 371 20.66 14.10 13.62
CA LEU A 371 19.37 14.56 14.14
C LEU A 371 18.19 14.03 13.32
N LYS A 372 18.27 14.08 11.99
CA LYS A 372 17.21 13.60 11.10
C LYS A 372 17.12 12.07 11.15
N THR A 373 18.23 11.38 11.37
CA THR A 373 18.25 9.94 11.67
C THR A 373 17.47 9.62 12.96
N ILE A 374 17.67 10.38 14.03
CA ILE A 374 16.91 10.21 15.29
C ILE A 374 15.43 10.51 15.07
N GLU A 375 15.10 11.59 14.37
CA GLU A 375 13.73 11.97 14.01
C GLU A 375 13.03 10.84 13.24
N TYR A 376 13.66 10.29 12.20
CA TYR A 376 13.08 9.18 11.44
C TYR A 376 12.88 7.94 12.30
N ARG A 377 13.85 7.58 13.15
CA ARG A 377 13.71 6.44 14.07
C ARG A 377 12.54 6.64 15.04
N LEU A 378 12.39 7.83 15.61
CA LEU A 378 11.28 8.18 16.50
C LEU A 378 9.95 8.16 15.77
N ARG A 379 9.86 8.82 14.61
CA ARG A 379 8.65 8.88 13.80
C ARG A 379 8.22 7.47 13.38
N ARG A 380 9.16 6.65 12.92
CA ARG A 380 8.91 5.25 12.57
C ARG A 380 8.36 4.48 13.75
N TYR A 381 9.05 4.53 14.90
CA TYR A 381 8.65 3.83 16.10
C TYR A 381 7.22 4.22 16.53
N LEU A 382 6.92 5.51 16.51
CA LEU A 382 5.66 6.05 17.00
C LEU A 382 4.49 5.89 16.05
N PHE A 383 4.72 6.04 14.74
CA PHE A 383 3.64 6.29 13.77
C PHE A 383 3.62 5.33 12.59
N GLU A 384 4.71 4.59 12.34
CA GLU A 384 4.87 3.80 11.11
C GLU A 384 5.21 2.34 11.41
N PRO A 385 4.25 1.57 11.96
CA PRO A 385 4.41 0.13 12.05
C PRO A 385 4.46 -0.49 10.65
N THR A 386 5.27 -1.53 10.51
CA THR A 386 5.29 -2.38 9.32
C THR A 386 3.96 -3.12 9.24
N LEU A 387 3.15 -2.83 8.23
CA LEU A 387 1.88 -3.53 8.07
C LEU A 387 2.14 -4.91 7.46
N TYR A 388 1.37 -5.91 7.89
CA TYR A 388 1.43 -7.23 7.27
C TYR A 388 0.06 -7.85 7.02
N ILE A 389 0.02 -8.75 6.04
CA ILE A 389 -1.08 -9.67 5.76
C ILE A 389 -0.51 -11.09 5.72
N GLY A 390 -1.10 -12.00 6.50
CA GLY A 390 -0.69 -13.40 6.57
C GLY A 390 -1.69 -14.24 7.37
N PRO A 391 -1.50 -15.57 7.44
CA PRO A 391 -2.41 -16.50 8.11
C PRO A 391 -2.44 -16.35 9.63
N GLU A 392 -1.39 -15.81 10.24
CA GLU A 392 -1.30 -15.65 11.68
C GLU A 392 -1.82 -14.29 12.13
N ARG A 393 -2.68 -14.30 13.16
CA ARG A 393 -2.94 -13.11 13.98
C ARG A 393 -1.75 -12.93 14.91
N GLY A 394 -0.69 -12.31 14.41
CA GLY A 394 0.39 -11.81 15.27
C GLY A 394 -0.21 -10.92 16.36
N TYR A 395 0.14 -11.21 17.61
CA TYR A 395 -0.14 -10.31 18.73
C TYR A 395 0.86 -9.19 18.67
N THR A 396 0.36 -7.97 18.61
CA THR A 396 1.23 -6.81 18.41
C THR A 396 1.06 -5.90 19.60
N LEU A 397 2.13 -5.74 20.37
CA LEU A 397 2.18 -4.90 21.57
C LEU A 397 2.31 -3.42 21.21
N HIS A 398 1.60 -2.94 20.17
CA HIS A 398 1.70 -1.55 19.69
C HIS A 398 1.37 -0.52 20.77
N TRP A 399 0.48 -0.85 21.71
CA TRP A 399 0.18 0.01 22.86
C TRP A 399 1.40 0.21 23.78
N MET A 400 2.32 -0.77 23.85
CA MET A 400 3.56 -0.64 24.61
C MET A 400 4.51 0.41 24.01
N ARG A 401 4.37 0.76 22.72
CA ARG A 401 5.14 1.87 22.11
C ARG A 401 4.75 3.21 22.71
N GLY A 402 3.44 3.48 22.79
CA GLY A 402 2.91 4.68 23.41
C GLY A 402 3.34 4.77 24.88
N LEU A 403 3.24 3.65 25.61
CA LEU A 403 3.69 3.59 27.01
C LEU A 403 5.20 3.83 27.15
N SER A 404 6.03 3.21 26.30
CA SER A 404 7.48 3.40 26.29
C SER A 404 7.87 4.85 26.03
N VAL A 405 7.23 5.52 25.04
CA VAL A 405 7.51 6.92 24.75
C VAL A 405 7.01 7.85 25.85
N LEU A 406 5.81 7.61 26.40
CA LEU A 406 5.32 8.38 27.53
C LEU A 406 6.25 8.26 28.74
N THR A 407 6.78 7.07 28.98
CA THR A 407 7.76 6.81 30.06
C THR A 407 9.07 7.55 29.79
N ALA A 408 9.60 7.48 28.57
CA ALA A 408 10.81 8.21 28.19
C ALA A 408 10.63 9.74 28.28
N PHE A 409 9.49 10.26 27.82
CA PHE A 409 9.16 11.68 27.91
C PHE A 409 9.03 12.14 29.36
N ALA A 410 8.30 11.40 30.19
CA ALA A 410 8.17 11.67 31.62
C ALA A 410 9.55 11.70 32.31
N ALA A 411 10.45 10.80 31.92
CA ALA A 411 11.83 10.76 32.43
C ALA A 411 12.63 12.02 32.06
N VAL A 412 12.55 12.47 30.80
CA VAL A 412 13.22 13.68 30.32
C VAL A 412 12.68 14.92 31.05
N VAL A 413 11.36 15.03 31.20
CA VAL A 413 10.72 16.14 31.94
C VAL A 413 11.16 16.15 33.40
N ALA A 414 11.14 14.98 34.07
CA ALA A 414 11.58 14.86 35.45
C ALA A 414 13.06 15.26 35.62
N ALA A 415 13.93 14.85 34.70
CA ALA A 415 15.34 15.26 34.69
C ALA A 415 15.50 16.77 34.49
N GLY A 416 14.75 17.37 33.57
CA GLY A 416 14.73 18.82 33.36
C GLY A 416 14.30 19.60 34.61
N ILE A 417 13.21 19.18 35.26
CA ILE A 417 12.74 19.75 36.53
C ILE A 417 13.82 19.64 37.62
N ALA A 418 14.49 18.48 37.72
CA ALA A 418 15.56 18.28 38.69
C ALA A 418 16.75 19.23 38.46
N VAL A 419 17.16 19.43 37.21
CA VAL A 419 18.23 20.37 36.85
C VAL A 419 17.85 21.81 37.18
N VAL A 420 16.63 22.24 36.84
CA VAL A 420 16.12 23.59 37.16
C VAL A 420 16.09 23.79 38.68
N ARG A 421 15.52 22.85 39.44
CA ARG A 421 15.49 22.91 40.92
C ARG A 421 16.89 23.00 41.51
N ARG A 422 17.87 22.28 40.96
CA ARG A 422 19.26 22.32 41.43
C ARG A 422 19.93 23.68 41.14
N ARG A 423 19.61 24.32 40.01
CA ARG A 423 20.08 25.67 39.69
C ARG A 423 19.45 26.72 40.61
N TRP A 424 18.17 26.59 40.92
CA TRP A 424 17.47 27.50 41.82
C TRP A 424 17.98 27.42 43.26
N ARG A 425 18.33 26.24 43.77
CA ARG A 425 18.91 26.09 45.13
C ARG A 425 20.34 26.60 45.28
N LYS A 426 21.02 26.91 44.17
CA LYS A 426 22.39 27.46 44.17
C LYS A 426 22.41 28.98 44.02
N ARG A 427 21.26 29.60 43.75
CA ARG A 427 21.03 31.03 43.84
C ARG A 427 20.41 31.31 45.20
#